data_AF-A0AAV7BJ07-F1
#
_entry.id   AF-A0AAV7BJ07-F1
#
_cell.length_a   1.000
_cell.length_b   1.000
_cell.length_c   1.000
_cell.angle_alpha   90.00
_cell.angle_beta   90.00
_cell.angle_gamma   90.00
#
_symmetry.space_group_name_H-M   'P 1'
#
loop_
_entity.id
_entity.type
_entity.pdbx_description
1 polymer ?
#
loop_
_entity_poly.entity_id
_entity_poly.type
_entity_poly.pdbx_seq_one_letter_code
_entity_poly.pdbx_strand_id
1 'polypeptide(L)'
;MEIEVELEALLGQQGAVENKMLSLQRMGPNLQLIEGDAQQLSGMITFTCNLAENVSSKVRQLDLAKSRLYQAIQRADDILDLKFCMDGVQSALKNEEYEQAAAHIHRYLCLDKSVIELSRQGKEGSMIDANLQHLQEAEKQLKVLVGEKFDAATKAGDLPQVERFFKIFPLLGLHEEGISKFSAYLCQQIAKKAEENLNLALGSESSERRATLLFADTLTLLFEGIARIVETHQPILETYYGPGRLYMLIKHLQSECDRQMEKVVDKFIQQRDYQRKFQRVQSCIMRSSSSEKIEPRDLDPILAEVTLMSARTELYLRFIKRRITSDFEVGDSMASEEIKQGNFFLTFEMYILVTHLPVFVGI
;
A
#
# COMPACT_ATOMS: atom_id res chain seq x y z
N MET A 1 16.43 -109.81 -27.58
CA MET A 1 16.84 -109.31 -26.25
C MET A 1 16.75 -107.79 -26.16
N GLU A 2 17.47 -106.98 -26.96
CA GLU A 2 17.29 -105.50 -26.93
C GLU A 2 15.86 -105.06 -27.26
N ILE A 3 15.25 -105.66 -28.28
CA ILE A 3 13.88 -105.36 -28.70
C ILE A 3 12.84 -105.68 -27.62
N GLU A 4 13.05 -106.74 -26.83
CA GLU A 4 12.09 -107.13 -25.79
C GLU A 4 12.15 -106.18 -24.59
N VAL A 5 13.35 -105.77 -24.17
CA VAL A 5 13.53 -104.80 -23.07
C VAL A 5 12.96 -103.43 -23.46
N GLU A 6 13.12 -103.01 -24.71
CA GLU A 6 12.56 -101.77 -25.23
C GLU A 6 11.03 -101.84 -25.36
N LEU A 7 10.48 -103.00 -25.74
CA LEU A 7 9.04 -103.26 -25.75
C LEU A 7 8.44 -103.21 -24.35
N GLU A 8 9.13 -103.77 -23.36
CA GLU A 8 8.69 -103.81 -21.96
C GLU A 8 8.76 -102.42 -21.30
N ALA A 9 9.77 -101.60 -21.68
CA ALA A 9 9.85 -100.19 -21.31
C ALA A 9 8.71 -99.35 -21.94
N LEU A 10 8.37 -99.60 -23.21
CA LEU A 10 7.24 -98.95 -23.90
C LEU A 10 5.88 -99.37 -23.31
N LEU A 11 5.70 -100.66 -22.99
CA LEU A 11 4.54 -101.19 -22.28
C LEU A 11 4.40 -100.59 -20.87
N GLY A 12 5.51 -100.41 -20.15
CA GLY A 12 5.53 -99.72 -18.85
C GLY A 12 5.14 -98.25 -18.93
N GLN A 13 5.46 -97.57 -20.05
CA GLN A 13 5.05 -96.19 -20.31
C GLN A 13 3.57 -96.05 -20.71
N GLN A 14 2.97 -97.09 -21.29
CA GLN A 14 1.58 -97.08 -21.76
C GLN A 14 0.58 -96.73 -20.65
N GLY A 15 0.71 -97.36 -19.47
CA GLY A 15 -0.16 -97.06 -18.33
C GLY A 15 0.03 -95.63 -17.78
N ALA A 16 1.26 -95.08 -17.85
CA ALA A 16 1.52 -93.70 -17.45
C ALA A 16 0.92 -92.69 -18.45
N VAL A 17 0.92 -93.03 -19.75
CA VAL A 17 0.30 -92.22 -20.82
C VAL A 17 -1.22 -92.26 -20.71
N GLU A 18 -1.83 -93.43 -20.48
CA GLU A 18 -3.27 -93.55 -20.25
C GLU A 18 -3.74 -92.75 -19.04
N ASN A 19 -3.01 -92.80 -17.93
CA ASN A 19 -3.33 -91.99 -16.75
C ASN A 19 -3.23 -90.48 -17.01
N LYS A 20 -2.23 -90.03 -17.77
CA LYS A 20 -2.12 -88.62 -18.20
C LYS A 20 -3.25 -88.24 -19.16
N MET A 21 -3.65 -89.13 -20.06
CA MET A 21 -4.74 -88.92 -21.02
C MET A 21 -6.11 -88.83 -20.32
N LEU A 22 -6.36 -89.69 -19.33
CA LEU A 22 -7.54 -89.62 -18.46
C LEU A 22 -7.56 -88.34 -17.62
N SER A 23 -6.40 -87.90 -17.12
CA SER A 23 -6.28 -86.63 -16.41
C SER A 23 -6.58 -85.44 -17.32
N LEU A 24 -6.09 -85.45 -18.56
CA LEU A 24 -6.39 -84.42 -19.55
C LEU A 24 -7.87 -84.40 -19.94
N GLN A 25 -8.48 -85.58 -20.15
CA GLN A 25 -9.92 -85.69 -20.40
C GLN A 25 -10.76 -85.15 -19.24
N ARG A 26 -10.34 -85.39 -17.98
CA ARG A 26 -10.99 -84.78 -16.80
C ARG A 26 -10.81 -83.27 -16.70
N MET A 27 -9.72 -82.71 -17.24
CA MET A 27 -9.46 -81.26 -17.23
C MET A 27 -10.21 -80.50 -18.33
N GLY A 28 -10.57 -81.16 -19.44
CA GLY A 28 -11.29 -80.56 -20.57
C GLY A 28 -12.54 -79.76 -20.17
N PRO A 29 -13.46 -80.31 -19.36
CA PRO A 29 -14.64 -79.59 -18.88
C PRO A 29 -14.30 -78.36 -18.03
N ASN A 30 -13.28 -78.44 -17.17
CA ASN A 30 -12.85 -77.31 -16.34
C ASN A 30 -12.23 -76.19 -17.19
N LEU A 31 -11.44 -76.54 -18.21
CA LEU A 31 -10.88 -75.57 -19.16
C LEU A 31 -11.96 -74.88 -19.99
N GLN A 32 -12.99 -75.61 -20.43
CA GLN A 32 -14.15 -75.03 -21.12
C GLN A 32 -14.96 -74.11 -20.21
N LEU A 33 -15.10 -74.47 -18.92
CA LEU A 33 -15.76 -73.61 -17.95
C LEU A 33 -14.96 -72.30 -17.75
N ILE A 34 -13.64 -72.40 -17.57
CA ILE A 34 -12.74 -71.25 -17.43
C ILE A 34 -12.75 -70.38 -18.70
N GLU A 35 -12.78 -70.99 -19.89
CA GLU A 35 -12.89 -70.27 -21.15
C GLU A 35 -14.21 -69.50 -21.22
N GLY A 36 -15.34 -70.13 -20.85
CA GLY A 36 -16.63 -69.48 -20.74
C GLY A 36 -16.63 -68.30 -19.76
N ASP A 37 -16.08 -68.50 -18.56
CA ASP A 37 -15.95 -67.47 -17.53
C ASP A 37 -15.05 -66.31 -18.01
N ALA A 38 -13.95 -66.60 -18.70
CA ALA A 38 -13.04 -65.61 -19.26
C ALA A 38 -13.71 -64.79 -20.39
N GLN A 39 -14.49 -65.44 -21.25
CA GLN A 39 -15.26 -64.75 -22.29
C GLN A 39 -16.33 -63.83 -21.68
N GLN A 40 -17.05 -64.30 -20.65
CA GLN A 40 -18.02 -63.48 -19.93
C GLN A 40 -17.35 -62.28 -19.24
N LEU A 41 -16.22 -62.49 -18.57
CA LEU A 41 -15.46 -61.44 -17.92
C LEU A 41 -14.95 -60.40 -18.93
N SER A 42 -14.41 -60.84 -20.07
CA SER A 42 -13.99 -59.95 -21.16
C SER A 42 -15.16 -59.11 -21.68
N GLY A 43 -16.33 -59.72 -21.84
CA GLY A 43 -17.57 -59.02 -22.21
C GLY A 43 -17.96 -57.97 -21.18
N MET A 44 -17.95 -58.32 -19.90
CA MET A 44 -18.23 -57.40 -18.79
C MET A 44 -17.25 -56.23 -18.75
N ILE A 45 -15.94 -56.49 -18.85
CA ILE A 45 -14.91 -55.44 -18.86
C ILE A 45 -15.13 -54.49 -20.04
N THR A 46 -15.37 -55.03 -21.23
CA THR A 46 -15.61 -54.22 -22.44
C THR A 46 -16.85 -53.35 -22.28
N PHE A 47 -17.94 -53.91 -21.75
CA PHE A 47 -19.16 -53.17 -21.44
C PHE A 47 -18.91 -52.07 -20.40
N THR A 48 -18.19 -52.37 -19.32
CA THR A 48 -17.85 -51.40 -18.27
C THR A 48 -16.94 -50.28 -18.79
N CYS A 49 -15.94 -50.59 -19.63
CA CYS A 49 -15.09 -49.60 -20.28
C CYS A 49 -15.92 -48.65 -21.18
N ASN A 50 -16.79 -49.21 -22.02
CA ASN A 50 -17.66 -48.41 -22.87
C ASN A 50 -18.61 -47.52 -22.04
N LEU A 51 -19.16 -48.04 -20.95
CA LEU A 51 -20.00 -47.27 -20.04
C LEU A 51 -19.20 -46.13 -19.38
N ALA A 52 -17.98 -46.40 -18.90
CA ALA A 52 -17.11 -45.41 -18.28
C ALA A 52 -16.72 -44.29 -19.26
N GLU A 53 -16.40 -44.61 -20.52
CA GLU A 53 -16.08 -43.62 -21.55
C GLU A 53 -17.29 -42.76 -21.90
N ASN A 54 -18.48 -43.37 -22.01
CA ASN A 54 -19.73 -42.66 -22.23
C ASN A 54 -20.10 -41.73 -21.08
N VAL A 55 -19.89 -42.16 -19.82
CA VAL A 55 -20.11 -41.31 -18.64
C VAL A 55 -19.10 -40.18 -18.61
N SER A 56 -17.81 -40.47 -18.83
CA SER A 56 -16.73 -39.48 -18.79
C SER A 56 -16.90 -38.40 -19.87
N SER A 57 -17.26 -38.79 -21.09
CA SER A 57 -17.53 -37.84 -22.18
C SER A 57 -18.73 -36.94 -21.88
N LYS A 58 -19.81 -37.49 -21.32
CA LYS A 58 -20.97 -36.70 -20.88
C LYS A 58 -20.62 -35.73 -19.74
N VAL A 59 -19.81 -36.15 -18.77
CA VAL A 59 -19.34 -35.28 -17.68
C VAL A 59 -18.50 -34.14 -18.24
N ARG A 60 -17.53 -34.42 -19.14
CA ARG A 60 -16.73 -33.37 -19.80
C ARG A 60 -17.59 -32.37 -20.58
N GLN A 61 -18.60 -32.85 -21.30
CA GLN A 61 -19.54 -31.98 -22.01
C GLN A 61 -20.35 -31.10 -21.04
N LEU A 62 -20.79 -31.67 -19.92
CA LEU A 62 -21.51 -30.93 -18.88
C LEU A 62 -20.63 -29.88 -18.21
N ASP A 63 -19.37 -30.21 -17.89
CA ASP A 63 -18.41 -29.26 -17.31
C ASP A 63 -18.13 -28.09 -18.26
N LEU A 64 -17.97 -28.38 -19.55
CA LEU A 64 -17.76 -27.37 -20.58
C LEU A 64 -18.99 -26.46 -20.74
N ALA A 65 -20.20 -27.04 -20.72
CA ALA A 65 -21.44 -26.27 -20.73
C ALA A 65 -21.58 -25.40 -19.46
N LYS A 66 -21.26 -25.96 -18.28
CA LYS A 66 -21.28 -25.25 -16.99
C LYS A 66 -20.28 -24.09 -16.97
N SER A 67 -19.06 -24.30 -17.45
CA SER A 67 -18.04 -23.26 -17.56
C SER A 67 -18.49 -22.11 -18.46
N ARG A 68 -19.05 -22.43 -19.64
CA ARG A 68 -19.61 -21.41 -20.56
C ARG A 68 -20.79 -20.66 -19.96
N LEU A 69 -21.66 -21.35 -19.20
CA LEU A 69 -22.77 -20.73 -18.51
C LEU A 69 -22.27 -19.71 -17.48
N TYR A 70 -21.30 -20.06 -16.64
CA TYR A 70 -20.74 -19.13 -15.67
C TYR A 70 -20.07 -17.92 -16.33
N GLN A 71 -19.35 -18.13 -17.44
CA GLN A 71 -18.80 -17.01 -18.22
C GLN A 71 -19.89 -16.10 -18.78
N ALA A 72 -21.03 -16.65 -19.22
CA ALA A 72 -22.14 -15.87 -19.72
C ALA A 72 -22.86 -15.09 -18.60
N ILE A 73 -23.03 -15.70 -17.42
CA ILE A 73 -23.58 -15.04 -16.23
C ILE A 73 -22.68 -13.88 -15.80
N GLN A 74 -21.38 -14.14 -15.65
CA GLN A 74 -20.42 -13.11 -15.27
C GLN A 74 -20.43 -11.93 -16.26
N ARG A 75 -20.43 -12.19 -17.57
CA ARG A 75 -20.57 -11.12 -18.58
C ARG A 75 -21.86 -10.32 -18.44
N ALA A 76 -22.98 -10.97 -18.12
CA ALA A 76 -24.25 -10.26 -17.93
C ALA A 76 -24.19 -9.37 -16.68
N ASP A 77 -23.64 -9.88 -15.58
CA ASP A 77 -23.43 -9.11 -14.35
C ASP A 77 -22.50 -7.91 -14.60
N ASP A 78 -21.43 -8.10 -15.36
CA ASP A 78 -20.48 -7.03 -15.70
C ASP A 78 -21.10 -5.93 -16.58
N ILE A 79 -21.94 -6.31 -17.57
CA ILE A 79 -22.67 -5.35 -18.41
C ILE A 79 -23.70 -4.58 -17.58
N LEU A 80 -24.39 -5.26 -16.66
CA LEU A 80 -25.33 -4.62 -15.73
C LEU A 80 -24.58 -3.63 -14.83
N ASP A 81 -23.45 -4.04 -14.24
CA ASP A 81 -22.61 -3.19 -13.41
C ASP A 81 -22.12 -1.95 -14.17
N LEU A 82 -21.70 -2.10 -15.43
CA LEU A 82 -21.30 -0.98 -16.27
C LEU A 82 -22.46 0.01 -16.48
N LYS A 83 -23.66 -0.50 -16.77
CA LYS A 83 -24.87 0.34 -16.94
C LYS A 83 -25.23 1.05 -15.62
N PHE A 84 -25.21 0.34 -14.49
CA PHE A 84 -25.43 0.93 -13.17
C PHE A 84 -24.41 2.00 -12.82
N CYS A 85 -23.13 1.79 -13.14
CA CYS A 85 -22.11 2.82 -12.95
C CYS A 85 -22.39 4.04 -13.81
N MET A 86 -22.74 3.86 -15.09
CA MET A 86 -23.07 4.97 -15.99
C MET A 86 -24.27 5.79 -15.48
N ASP A 87 -25.39 5.12 -15.19
CA ASP A 87 -26.61 5.79 -14.68
C ASP A 87 -26.35 6.47 -13.33
N GLY A 88 -25.62 5.78 -12.44
CA GLY A 88 -25.25 6.28 -11.12
C GLY A 88 -24.38 7.53 -11.19
N VAL A 89 -23.35 7.54 -12.04
CA VAL A 89 -22.50 8.72 -12.27
C VAL A 89 -23.31 9.87 -12.84
N GLN A 90 -24.17 9.62 -13.84
CA GLN A 90 -24.97 10.67 -14.45
C GLN A 90 -25.96 11.30 -13.46
N SER A 91 -26.59 10.49 -12.60
CA SER A 91 -27.49 10.98 -11.56
C SER A 91 -26.74 11.75 -10.47
N ALA A 92 -25.64 11.19 -9.96
CA ALA A 92 -24.87 11.78 -8.89
C ALA A 92 -24.25 13.13 -9.30
N LEU A 93 -23.73 13.23 -10.54
CA LEU A 93 -23.22 14.50 -11.07
C LEU A 93 -24.31 15.57 -11.21
N LYS A 94 -25.54 15.20 -11.59
CA LYS A 94 -26.67 16.14 -11.67
C LYS A 94 -27.11 16.66 -10.30
N ASN A 95 -26.97 15.85 -9.25
CA ASN A 95 -27.34 16.20 -7.89
C ASN A 95 -26.17 16.83 -7.10
N GLU A 96 -25.00 17.02 -7.72
CA GLU A 96 -23.77 17.46 -7.05
C GLU A 96 -23.28 16.53 -5.91
N GLU A 97 -23.62 15.24 -6.01
CA GLU A 97 -23.22 14.18 -5.08
C GLU A 97 -21.87 13.57 -5.51
N TYR A 98 -20.81 14.36 -5.37
CA TYR A 98 -19.49 14.04 -5.92
C TYR A 98 -18.87 12.75 -5.34
N GLU A 99 -19.10 12.44 -4.07
CA GLU A 99 -18.63 11.19 -3.46
C GLU A 99 -19.28 9.96 -4.08
N GLN A 100 -20.58 10.02 -4.35
CA GLN A 100 -21.30 8.91 -4.97
C GLN A 100 -20.88 8.75 -6.43
N ALA A 101 -20.72 9.86 -7.16
CA ALA A 101 -20.17 9.83 -8.51
C ALA A 101 -18.78 9.17 -8.54
N ALA A 102 -17.91 9.53 -7.60
CA ALA A 102 -16.57 8.95 -7.49
C ALA A 102 -16.60 7.46 -7.11
N ALA A 103 -17.54 7.03 -6.27
CA ALA A 103 -17.70 5.62 -5.93
C ALA A 103 -18.09 4.77 -7.15
N HIS A 104 -19.01 5.27 -7.99
CA HIS A 104 -19.37 4.60 -9.24
C HIS A 104 -18.22 4.58 -10.25
N ILE A 105 -17.46 5.68 -10.37
CA ILE A 105 -16.25 5.74 -11.21
C ILE A 105 -15.18 4.78 -10.68
N HIS A 106 -14.97 4.70 -9.37
CA HIS A 106 -14.01 3.78 -8.77
C HIS A 106 -14.37 2.32 -9.08
N ARG A 107 -15.65 1.95 -8.93
CA ARG A 107 -16.13 0.62 -9.33
C ARG A 107 -15.84 0.35 -10.80
N TYR A 108 -16.13 1.30 -11.68
CA TYR A 108 -15.79 1.24 -13.10
C TYR A 108 -14.28 1.01 -13.35
N LEU A 109 -13.41 1.75 -12.68
CA LEU A 109 -11.96 1.62 -12.83
C LEU A 109 -11.40 0.27 -12.33
N CYS A 110 -12.12 -0.37 -11.41
CA CYS A 110 -11.79 -1.70 -10.88
C CYS A 110 -12.38 -2.87 -11.68
N LEU A 111 -13.23 -2.63 -12.69
CA LEU A 111 -13.70 -3.68 -13.59
C LEU A 111 -12.52 -4.23 -14.43
N ASP A 112 -12.53 -5.55 -14.64
CA ASP A 112 -11.51 -6.21 -15.45
C ASP A 112 -11.58 -5.73 -16.92
N LYS A 113 -10.45 -5.33 -17.48
CA LYS A 113 -10.36 -4.88 -18.88
C LYS A 113 -10.73 -5.98 -19.86
N SER A 114 -10.43 -7.24 -19.53
CA SER A 114 -10.78 -8.39 -20.35
C SER A 114 -12.29 -8.58 -20.49
N VAL A 115 -13.03 -8.24 -19.42
CA VAL A 115 -14.50 -8.25 -19.38
C VAL A 115 -15.08 -7.16 -20.28
N ILE A 116 -14.50 -5.96 -20.26
CA ILE A 116 -14.91 -4.85 -21.13
C ILE A 116 -14.71 -5.24 -22.61
N GLU A 117 -13.56 -5.82 -22.94
CA GLU A 117 -13.26 -6.26 -24.32
C GLU A 117 -14.15 -7.41 -24.81
N LEU A 118 -14.44 -8.40 -23.95
CA LEU A 118 -15.32 -9.52 -24.29
C LEU A 118 -16.76 -9.06 -24.51
N SER A 119 -17.21 -8.05 -23.77
CA SER A 119 -18.55 -7.48 -23.89
C SER A 119 -18.74 -6.70 -25.21
N ARG A 120 -17.65 -6.14 -25.75
CA ARG A 120 -17.65 -5.46 -27.06
C ARG A 120 -17.87 -6.38 -28.27
N GLN A 121 -17.56 -7.67 -28.15
CA GLN A 121 -17.67 -8.62 -29.26
C GLN A 121 -19.11 -9.06 -29.57
N GLY A 122 -20.08 -8.64 -28.75
CA GLY A 122 -21.51 -8.92 -28.93
C GLY A 122 -22.25 -7.90 -29.80
N LYS A 123 -23.54 -8.17 -30.09
CA LYS A 123 -24.43 -7.25 -30.83
C LYS A 123 -24.62 -5.88 -30.13
N GLU A 124 -24.37 -5.79 -28.82
CA GLU A 124 -24.49 -4.57 -28.02
C GLU A 124 -23.19 -3.74 -27.96
N GLY A 125 -22.13 -4.12 -28.70
CA GLY A 125 -20.82 -3.47 -28.62
C GLY A 125 -20.84 -1.95 -28.81
N SER A 126 -21.69 -1.44 -29.72
CA SER A 126 -21.81 0.01 -29.94
C SER A 126 -22.41 0.79 -28.76
N MET A 127 -23.32 0.17 -27.98
CA MET A 127 -23.92 0.80 -26.80
C MET A 127 -22.92 0.80 -25.64
N ILE A 128 -22.18 -0.30 -25.48
CA ILE A 128 -21.13 -0.44 -24.48
C ILE A 128 -20.03 0.61 -24.74
N ASP A 129 -19.60 0.77 -25.99
CA ASP A 129 -18.61 1.78 -26.36
C ASP A 129 -19.07 3.20 -26.04
N ALA A 130 -20.35 3.54 -26.28
CA ALA A 130 -20.91 4.83 -25.91
C ALA A 130 -20.92 5.04 -24.39
N ASN A 131 -21.34 4.04 -23.61
CA ASN A 131 -21.34 4.09 -22.14
C ASN A 131 -19.93 4.28 -21.57
N LEU A 132 -18.92 3.59 -22.14
CA LEU A 132 -17.52 3.75 -21.75
C LEU A 132 -17.01 5.16 -22.04
N GLN A 133 -17.32 5.71 -23.21
CA GLN A 133 -16.95 7.09 -23.54
C GLN A 133 -17.59 8.09 -22.57
N HIS A 134 -18.87 7.89 -22.21
CA HIS A 134 -19.54 8.73 -21.22
C HIS A 134 -18.91 8.63 -19.84
N LEU A 135 -18.56 7.42 -19.38
CA LEU A 135 -17.88 7.22 -18.10
C LEU A 135 -16.49 7.86 -18.07
N GLN A 136 -15.72 7.74 -19.15
CA GLN A 136 -14.40 8.39 -19.27
C GLN A 136 -14.50 9.92 -19.25
N GLU A 137 -15.51 10.47 -19.93
CA GLU A 137 -15.75 11.91 -19.93
C GLU A 137 -16.20 12.39 -18.55
N ALA A 138 -17.12 11.66 -17.90
CA ALA A 138 -17.56 11.96 -16.55
C ALA A 138 -16.42 11.85 -15.52
N GLU A 139 -15.52 10.88 -15.67
CA GLU A 139 -14.31 10.76 -14.84
C GLU A 139 -13.43 12.01 -14.98
N LYS A 140 -13.13 12.45 -16.20
CA LYS A 140 -12.34 13.66 -16.44
C LYS A 140 -13.00 14.90 -15.85
N GLN A 141 -14.30 15.06 -16.07
CA GLN A 141 -15.07 16.19 -15.53
C GLN A 141 -15.06 16.19 -14.00
N LEU A 142 -15.27 15.03 -13.37
CA LEU A 142 -15.27 14.92 -11.93
C LEU A 142 -13.89 15.20 -11.33
N LYS A 143 -12.81 14.75 -11.97
CA LYS A 143 -11.43 15.06 -11.54
C LYS A 143 -11.17 16.57 -11.48
N VAL A 144 -11.54 17.29 -12.54
CA VAL A 144 -11.40 18.77 -12.58
C VAL A 144 -12.22 19.41 -11.47
N LEU A 145 -13.50 19.03 -11.37
CA LEU A 145 -14.43 19.66 -10.43
C LEU A 145 -14.03 19.40 -8.97
N VAL A 146 -13.64 18.18 -8.61
CA VAL A 146 -13.13 17.85 -7.27
C VAL A 146 -11.88 18.67 -6.96
N GLY A 147 -10.97 18.83 -7.91
CA GLY A 147 -9.79 19.68 -7.79
C GLY A 147 -10.16 21.14 -7.48
N GLU A 148 -11.08 21.73 -8.26
CA GLU A 148 -11.52 23.11 -8.07
C GLU A 148 -12.25 23.33 -6.75
N LYS A 149 -13.14 22.41 -6.36
CA LYS A 149 -13.88 22.49 -5.08
C LYS A 149 -12.95 22.32 -3.89
N PHE A 150 -11.96 21.44 -3.98
CA PHE A 150 -10.92 21.29 -2.96
C PHE A 150 -10.10 22.58 -2.81
N ASP A 151 -9.67 23.19 -3.92
CA ASP A 151 -8.89 24.42 -3.89
C ASP A 151 -9.72 25.59 -3.34
N ALA A 152 -11.02 25.64 -3.63
CA ALA A 152 -11.94 26.61 -3.05
C ALA A 152 -12.12 26.43 -1.54
N ALA A 153 -12.32 25.19 -1.07
CA ALA A 153 -12.43 24.87 0.36
C ALA A 153 -11.14 25.23 1.13
N THR A 154 -9.99 24.96 0.52
CA THR A 154 -8.66 25.32 1.04
C THR A 154 -8.53 26.83 1.23
N LYS A 155 -8.94 27.63 0.23
CA LYS A 155 -8.92 29.10 0.31
C LYS A 155 -9.90 29.66 1.35
N ALA A 156 -11.03 29.00 1.54
CA ALA A 156 -12.02 29.37 2.55
C ALA A 156 -11.62 28.96 3.98
N GLY A 157 -10.62 28.07 4.14
CA GLY A 157 -10.25 27.51 5.43
C GLY A 157 -11.29 26.53 6.00
N ASP A 158 -12.13 25.96 5.15
CA ASP A 158 -13.20 25.02 5.53
C ASP A 158 -12.61 23.60 5.62
N LEU A 159 -12.06 23.27 6.80
CA LEU A 159 -11.46 21.95 7.04
C LEU A 159 -12.43 20.78 6.75
N PRO A 160 -13.71 20.80 7.19
CA PRO A 160 -14.66 19.76 6.82
C PRO A 160 -14.79 19.52 5.31
N GLN A 161 -14.87 20.57 4.50
CA GLN A 161 -14.95 20.41 3.04
C GLN A 161 -13.61 19.95 2.46
N VAL A 162 -12.48 20.46 2.96
CA VAL A 162 -11.15 19.98 2.55
C VAL A 162 -11.04 18.46 2.78
N GLU A 163 -11.39 17.96 3.98
CA GLU A 163 -11.37 16.53 4.29
C GLU A 163 -12.38 15.73 3.46
N ARG A 164 -13.54 16.30 3.16
CA ARG A 164 -14.55 15.68 2.30
C ARG A 164 -14.01 15.42 0.90
N PHE A 165 -13.48 16.45 0.23
CA PHE A 165 -12.90 16.31 -1.11
C PHE A 165 -11.60 15.51 -1.10
N PHE A 166 -10.82 15.59 -0.02
CA PHE A 166 -9.61 14.78 0.17
C PHE A 166 -9.89 13.27 0.04
N LYS A 167 -11.02 12.78 0.56
CA LYS A 167 -11.43 11.37 0.47
C LYS A 167 -11.77 10.92 -0.95
N ILE A 168 -12.04 11.85 -1.86
CA ILE A 168 -12.51 11.55 -3.23
C ILE A 168 -11.34 11.27 -4.18
N PHE A 169 -10.22 11.98 -4.04
CA PHE A 169 -9.03 11.79 -4.88
C PHE A 169 -8.60 10.31 -5.08
N PRO A 170 -8.49 9.45 -4.03
CA PRO A 170 -8.06 8.07 -4.21
C PRO A 170 -9.06 7.25 -5.05
N LEU A 171 -10.37 7.52 -4.93
CA LEU A 171 -11.40 6.87 -5.74
C LEU A 171 -11.24 7.15 -7.24
N LEU A 172 -10.66 8.32 -7.58
CA LEU A 172 -10.37 8.75 -8.94
C LEU A 172 -8.95 8.38 -9.41
N GLY A 173 -8.20 7.62 -8.61
CA GLY A 173 -6.82 7.26 -8.90
C GLY A 173 -5.80 8.38 -8.69
N LEU A 174 -6.20 9.50 -8.07
CA LEU A 174 -5.38 10.70 -7.87
C LEU A 174 -4.70 10.73 -6.48
N HIS A 175 -4.18 9.60 -6.03
CA HIS A 175 -3.63 9.43 -4.68
C HIS A 175 -2.52 10.46 -4.36
N GLU A 176 -1.51 10.54 -5.23
CA GLU A 176 -0.36 11.43 -5.02
C GLU A 176 -0.75 12.91 -5.05
N GLU A 177 -1.63 13.29 -5.98
CA GLU A 177 -2.12 14.66 -6.10
C GLU A 177 -2.92 15.07 -4.86
N GLY A 178 -3.83 14.21 -4.40
CA GLY A 178 -4.63 14.44 -3.20
C GLY A 178 -3.74 14.66 -1.96
N ILE A 179 -2.75 13.79 -1.76
CA ILE A 179 -1.79 13.93 -0.65
C ILE A 179 -0.97 15.22 -0.80
N SER A 180 -0.47 15.53 -1.98
CA SER A 180 0.30 16.76 -2.22
C SER A 180 -0.51 18.01 -1.92
N LYS A 181 -1.76 18.10 -2.38
CA LYS A 181 -2.65 19.25 -2.15
C LYS A 181 -3.02 19.39 -0.66
N PHE A 182 -3.38 18.29 -0.02
CA PHE A 182 -3.71 18.29 1.41
C PHE A 182 -2.51 18.63 2.28
N SER A 183 -1.33 18.12 1.94
CA SER A 183 -0.08 18.48 2.60
C SER A 183 0.22 19.97 2.48
N ALA A 184 0.02 20.57 1.30
CA ALA A 184 0.22 22.00 1.08
C ALA A 184 -0.71 22.85 1.96
N TYR A 185 -1.98 22.47 2.08
CA TYR A 185 -2.93 23.11 2.99
C TYR A 185 -2.48 23.04 4.45
N LEU A 186 -2.07 21.86 4.92
CA LEU A 186 -1.59 21.67 6.29
C LEU A 186 -0.29 22.46 6.55
N CYS A 187 0.63 22.50 5.59
CA CYS A 187 1.85 23.31 5.67
C CYS A 187 1.52 24.80 5.82
N GLN A 188 0.51 25.31 5.11
CA GLN A 188 0.06 26.70 5.27
C GLN A 188 -0.47 26.97 6.69
N GLN A 189 -1.21 26.03 7.27
CA GLN A 189 -1.71 26.15 8.65
C GLN A 189 -0.57 26.10 9.67
N ILE A 190 0.42 25.24 9.46
CA ILE A 190 1.64 25.18 10.29
C ILE A 190 2.39 26.51 10.20
N ALA A 191 2.62 27.01 8.98
CA ALA A 191 3.33 28.26 8.76
C ALA A 191 2.67 29.43 9.50
N LYS A 192 1.35 29.56 9.37
CA LYS A 192 0.58 30.61 10.03
C LYS A 192 0.68 30.52 11.56
N LYS A 193 0.46 29.33 12.14
CA LYS A 193 0.55 29.13 13.60
C LYS A 193 1.96 29.32 14.14
N ALA A 194 2.97 28.88 13.41
CA ALA A 194 4.37 29.05 13.78
C ALA A 194 4.75 30.53 13.84
N GLU A 195 4.31 31.31 12.84
CA GLU A 195 4.52 32.76 12.79
C GLU A 195 3.77 33.49 13.92
N GLU A 196 2.52 33.14 14.19
CA GLU A 196 1.75 33.67 15.32
C GLU A 196 2.46 33.39 16.66
N ASN A 197 2.89 32.15 16.90
CA ASN A 197 3.60 31.76 18.12
C ASN A 197 4.93 32.50 18.29
N LEU A 198 5.70 32.66 17.20
CA LEU A 198 6.96 33.39 17.22
C LEU A 198 6.73 34.88 17.54
N ASN A 199 5.73 35.50 16.92
CA ASN A 199 5.40 36.91 17.19
C ASN A 199 4.93 37.12 18.64
N LEU A 200 4.14 36.21 19.18
CA LEU A 200 3.72 36.23 20.59
C LEU A 200 4.91 36.09 21.55
N ALA A 201 5.86 35.21 21.22
CA ALA A 201 7.07 35.04 22.00
C ALA A 201 7.90 36.33 22.02
N LEU A 202 8.08 36.99 20.87
CA LEU A 202 8.84 38.23 20.73
C LEU A 202 8.16 39.46 21.37
N GLY A 203 6.83 39.47 21.45
CA GLY A 203 6.05 40.60 21.99
C GLY A 203 5.79 40.54 23.50
N SER A 204 6.17 39.46 24.18
CA SER A 204 5.95 39.32 25.63
C SER A 204 7.09 39.98 26.43
N GLU A 205 6.77 40.91 27.34
CA GLU A 205 7.70 41.35 28.39
C GLU A 205 7.94 40.19 29.38
N SER A 206 8.83 39.27 29.00
CA SER A 206 9.15 38.11 29.83
C SER A 206 10.14 38.49 30.93
N SER A 207 9.88 38.07 32.17
CA SER A 207 10.87 38.02 33.25
C SER A 207 12.16 37.33 32.75
N GLU A 208 13.34 37.80 33.18
CA GLU A 208 14.67 37.31 32.73
C GLU A 208 14.78 35.78 32.63
N ARG A 209 14.16 35.02 33.55
CA ARG A 209 14.16 33.53 33.49
C ARG A 209 13.34 32.96 32.33
N ARG A 210 12.18 33.53 32.02
CA ARG A 210 11.37 33.10 30.86
C ARG A 210 11.98 33.56 29.54
N ALA A 211 12.71 34.68 29.56
CA ALA A 211 13.47 35.12 28.40
C ALA A 211 14.47 34.05 27.93
N THR A 212 15.10 33.31 28.85
CA THR A 212 16.12 32.28 28.53
C THR A 212 15.61 30.97 27.92
N LEU A 213 14.29 30.76 27.84
CA LEU A 213 13.68 29.55 27.27
C LEU A 213 12.76 29.82 26.08
N LEU A 214 12.64 31.09 25.70
CA LEU A 214 11.66 31.61 24.75
C LEU A 214 11.68 30.86 23.41
N PHE A 215 12.87 30.63 22.84
CA PHE A 215 12.99 30.01 21.52
C PHE A 215 12.82 28.48 21.60
N ALA A 216 13.27 27.88 22.70
CA ALA A 216 13.05 26.45 22.95
C ALA A 216 11.55 26.13 23.13
N ASP A 217 10.81 26.97 23.84
CA ASP A 217 9.36 26.85 24.00
C ASP A 217 8.63 27.07 22.67
N THR A 218 9.08 28.05 21.88
CA THR A 218 8.51 28.31 20.54
C THR A 218 8.70 27.10 19.60
N LEU A 219 9.89 26.48 19.59
CA LEU A 219 10.11 25.24 18.84
C LEU A 219 9.26 24.07 19.36
N THR A 220 9.08 23.98 20.68
CA THR A 220 8.21 22.95 21.28
C THR A 220 6.78 23.07 20.76
N LEU A 221 6.23 24.29 20.71
CA LEU A 221 4.90 24.54 20.14
C LEU A 221 4.79 24.14 18.66
N LEU A 222 5.84 24.40 17.87
CA LEU A 222 5.91 23.97 16.46
C LEU A 222 5.85 22.44 16.36
N PHE A 223 6.72 21.73 17.09
CA PHE A 223 6.79 20.27 17.05
C PHE A 223 5.50 19.60 17.53
N GLU A 224 4.93 20.06 18.65
CA GLU A 224 3.66 19.54 19.16
C GLU A 224 2.50 19.82 18.19
N GLY A 225 2.51 20.98 17.54
CA GLY A 225 1.54 21.33 16.51
C GLY A 225 1.58 20.34 15.33
N ILE A 226 2.77 20.03 14.83
CA ILE A 226 2.93 19.07 13.72
C ILE A 226 2.58 17.65 14.18
N ALA A 227 3.02 17.23 15.37
CA ALA A 227 2.67 15.91 15.92
C ALA A 227 1.15 15.73 16.01
N ARG A 228 0.43 16.77 16.49
CA ARG A 228 -1.04 16.76 16.54
C ARG A 228 -1.68 16.66 15.16
N ILE A 229 -1.14 17.36 14.15
CA ILE A 229 -1.63 17.27 12.76
C ILE A 229 -1.49 15.84 12.24
N VAL A 230 -0.31 15.23 12.43
CA VAL A 230 -0.07 13.84 12.02
C VAL A 230 -1.07 12.90 12.71
N GLU A 231 -1.24 13.02 14.03
CA GLU A 231 -2.16 12.15 14.78
C GLU A 231 -3.63 12.34 14.38
N THR A 232 -4.03 13.58 14.08
CA THR A 232 -5.42 13.89 13.71
C THR A 232 -5.77 13.34 12.33
N HIS A 233 -4.85 13.43 11.37
CA HIS A 233 -5.13 13.09 9.97
C HIS A 233 -4.60 11.72 9.53
N GLN A 234 -3.86 11.00 10.39
CA GLN A 234 -3.46 9.62 10.12
C GLN A 234 -4.67 8.69 9.83
N PRO A 235 -5.78 8.70 10.61
CA PRO A 235 -6.89 7.77 10.39
C PRO A 235 -7.60 7.95 9.04
N ILE A 236 -7.81 9.19 8.60
CA ILE A 236 -8.43 9.49 7.31
C ILE A 236 -7.51 9.08 6.15
N LEU A 237 -6.18 9.21 6.33
CA LEU A 237 -5.23 8.77 5.33
C LEU A 237 -5.25 7.24 5.18
N GLU A 238 -5.08 6.51 6.28
CA GLU A 238 -5.05 5.03 6.26
C GLU A 238 -6.36 4.44 5.74
N THR A 239 -7.51 5.02 6.12
CA THR A 239 -8.83 4.53 5.73
C THR A 239 -9.09 4.68 4.22
N TYR A 240 -8.67 5.79 3.60
CA TYR A 240 -9.05 6.12 2.22
C TYR A 240 -7.91 5.98 1.19
N TYR A 241 -6.66 6.17 1.61
CA TYR A 241 -5.48 6.08 0.73
C TYR A 241 -4.69 4.78 0.91
N GLY A 242 -4.98 4.03 1.98
CA GLY A 242 -4.30 2.79 2.33
C GLY A 242 -3.00 2.99 3.11
N PRO A 243 -2.38 1.89 3.56
CA PRO A 243 -1.17 1.91 4.38
C PRO A 243 0.07 2.35 3.58
N GLY A 244 1.11 2.84 4.27
CA GLY A 244 2.38 3.24 3.65
C GLY A 244 2.35 4.61 2.98
N ARG A 245 1.22 5.33 3.08
CA ARG A 245 1.04 6.66 2.49
C ARG A 245 1.33 7.79 3.47
N LEU A 246 1.42 7.51 4.77
CA LEU A 246 1.66 8.53 5.81
C LEU A 246 3.04 9.17 5.64
N TYR A 247 4.02 8.39 5.20
CA TYR A 247 5.35 8.90 4.87
C TYR A 247 5.32 10.09 3.90
N MET A 248 4.45 10.06 2.87
CA MET A 248 4.35 11.12 1.87
C MET A 248 3.87 12.43 2.49
N LEU A 249 2.84 12.38 3.34
CA LEU A 249 2.38 13.54 4.10
C LEU A 249 3.50 14.07 5.01
N ILE A 250 4.12 13.19 5.80
CA ILE A 250 5.17 13.57 6.74
C ILE A 250 6.37 14.24 6.03
N LYS A 251 6.73 13.78 4.83
CA LYS A 251 7.81 14.38 4.04
C LYS A 251 7.56 15.87 3.75
N HIS A 252 6.33 16.22 3.38
CA HIS A 252 5.96 17.62 3.16
C HIS A 252 5.92 18.42 4.46
N LEU A 253 5.33 17.85 5.52
CA LEU A 253 5.26 18.51 6.83
C LEU A 253 6.66 18.77 7.42
N GLN A 254 7.61 17.85 7.21
CA GLN A 254 8.99 18.05 7.65
C GLN A 254 9.64 19.23 6.93
N SER A 255 9.47 19.33 5.60
CA SER A 255 10.06 20.44 4.86
C SER A 255 9.55 21.80 5.37
N GLU A 256 8.27 21.89 5.77
CA GLU A 256 7.74 23.10 6.40
C GLU A 256 8.24 23.27 7.84
N CYS A 257 8.40 22.19 8.61
CA CYS A 257 9.01 22.19 9.94
C CYS A 257 10.41 22.84 9.90
N ASP A 258 11.26 22.36 8.99
CA ASP A 258 12.63 22.84 8.83
C ASP A 258 12.65 24.33 8.49
N ARG A 259 11.79 24.78 7.58
CA ARG A 259 11.64 26.18 7.19
C ARG A 259 11.19 27.08 8.34
N GLN A 260 10.24 26.63 9.15
CA GLN A 260 9.75 27.43 10.28
C GLN A 260 10.76 27.45 11.43
N MET A 261 11.44 26.34 11.67
CA MET A 261 12.50 26.26 12.64
C MET A 261 13.69 27.15 12.26
N GLU A 262 14.08 27.21 10.99
CA GLU A 262 15.13 28.12 10.50
C GLU A 262 14.84 29.56 10.92
N LYS A 263 13.61 30.03 10.73
CA LYS A 263 13.18 31.38 11.16
C LYS A 263 13.31 31.58 12.67
N VAL A 264 12.93 30.59 13.47
CA VAL A 264 13.03 30.66 14.94
C VAL A 264 14.51 30.72 15.36
N VAL A 265 15.36 29.89 14.75
CA VAL A 265 16.81 29.87 14.99
C VAL A 265 17.47 31.18 14.57
N ASP A 266 17.11 31.75 13.42
CA ASP A 266 17.60 33.05 12.98
C ASP A 266 17.25 34.17 13.96
N LYS A 267 16.02 34.17 14.48
CA LYS A 267 15.60 35.12 15.52
C LYS A 267 16.33 34.92 16.84
N PHE A 268 16.60 33.67 17.21
CA PHE A 268 17.44 33.34 18.36
C PHE A 268 18.85 33.92 18.21
N ILE A 269 19.49 33.68 17.06
CA ILE A 269 20.85 34.17 16.76
C ILE A 269 20.91 35.69 16.85
N GLN A 270 19.89 36.38 16.32
CA GLN A 270 19.78 37.84 16.34
C GLN A 270 19.57 38.38 17.76
N GLN A 271 18.61 37.85 18.53
CA GLN A 271 18.27 38.39 19.85
C GLN A 271 19.31 38.05 20.93
N ARG A 272 20.04 36.94 20.80
CA ARG A 272 21.06 36.52 21.78
C ARG A 272 22.46 37.01 21.46
N ASP A 273 22.62 37.74 20.35
CA ASP A 273 23.91 38.21 19.83
C ASP A 273 24.91 37.05 19.72
N TYR A 274 24.41 35.90 19.26
CA TYR A 274 25.12 34.61 19.31
C TYR A 274 26.43 34.67 18.53
N GLN A 275 26.41 35.25 17.33
CA GLN A 275 27.59 35.37 16.47
C GLN A 275 28.69 36.22 17.11
N ARG A 276 28.35 37.34 17.74
CA ARG A 276 29.33 38.19 18.42
C ARG A 276 29.95 37.46 19.62
N LYS A 277 29.12 36.78 20.42
CA LYS A 277 29.60 35.98 21.56
C LYS A 277 30.49 34.83 21.09
N PHE A 278 30.13 34.13 20.02
CA PHE A 278 30.93 33.06 19.42
C PHE A 278 32.30 33.56 18.94
N GLN A 279 32.34 34.64 18.16
CA GLN A 279 33.60 35.24 17.67
C GLN A 279 34.53 35.68 18.80
N ARG A 280 33.96 36.21 19.88
CA ARG A 280 34.72 36.60 21.07
C ARG A 280 35.33 35.38 21.77
N VAL A 281 34.58 34.29 21.96
CA VAL A 281 35.13 33.05 22.55
C VAL A 281 36.23 32.47 21.66
N GLN A 282 36.01 32.41 20.34
CA GLN A 282 37.01 31.93 19.39
C GLN A 282 38.29 32.79 19.44
N SER A 283 38.15 34.10 19.56
CA SER A 283 39.27 35.04 19.69
C SER A 283 40.05 34.86 21.00
N CYS A 284 39.37 34.59 22.12
CA CYS A 284 40.01 34.28 23.40
C CYS A 284 40.81 32.98 23.36
N ILE A 285 40.35 31.98 22.59
CA ILE A 285 41.05 30.69 22.45
C ILE A 285 42.27 30.82 21.53
N MET A 286 42.15 31.59 20.44
CA MET A 286 43.22 31.76 19.44
C MET A 286 44.29 32.78 19.82
N ARG A 287 43.96 33.79 20.65
CA ARG A 287 44.90 34.84 21.08
C ARG A 287 44.97 34.87 22.60
N SER A 288 46.10 34.44 23.15
CA SER A 288 46.44 34.52 24.58
C SER A 288 46.72 35.97 25.03
N SER A 289 45.86 36.93 24.71
CA SER A 289 46.00 38.34 25.06
C SER A 289 44.70 38.92 25.63
N SER A 290 44.87 39.63 26.75
CA SER A 290 43.85 40.18 27.64
C SER A 290 43.08 41.38 27.06
N SER A 291 42.17 41.15 26.13
CA SER A 291 41.12 42.14 25.81
C SER A 291 39.74 41.49 25.88
N GLU A 292 38.94 41.95 26.85
CA GLU A 292 37.54 41.58 27.14
C GLU A 292 37.23 40.09 27.30
N LYS A 293 37.63 39.54 28.46
CA LYS A 293 37.21 38.19 28.91
C LYS A 293 35.68 38.12 28.93
N ILE A 294 35.08 37.18 28.19
CA ILE A 294 33.70 36.78 28.43
C ILE A 294 33.66 36.01 29.75
N GLU A 295 32.75 36.38 30.65
CA GLU A 295 32.49 35.56 31.83
C GLU A 295 31.76 34.28 31.41
N PRO A 296 32.24 33.08 31.77
CA PRO A 296 31.59 31.82 31.40
C PRO A 296 30.10 31.78 31.75
N ARG A 297 29.71 32.45 32.84
CA ARG A 297 28.32 32.57 33.30
C ARG A 297 27.39 33.28 32.31
N ASP A 298 27.92 34.13 31.44
CA ASP A 298 27.14 34.83 30.40
C ASP A 298 26.79 33.94 29.20
N LEU A 299 27.45 32.78 29.10
CA LEU A 299 27.19 31.76 28.08
C LEU A 299 26.20 30.71 28.57
N ASP A 300 26.11 30.47 29.88
CA ASP A 300 25.25 29.43 30.47
C ASP A 300 23.79 29.51 29.99
N PRO A 301 23.13 30.70 29.94
CA PRO A 301 21.74 30.77 29.46
C PRO A 301 21.59 30.42 27.98
N ILE A 302 22.56 30.79 27.15
CA ILE A 302 22.56 30.50 25.71
C ILE A 302 22.80 29.02 25.47
N LEU A 303 23.79 28.43 26.15
CA LEU A 303 24.09 27.01 26.06
C LEU A 303 22.92 26.16 26.57
N ALA A 304 22.27 26.58 27.66
CA ALA A 304 21.07 25.92 28.16
C ALA A 304 19.91 25.96 27.15
N GLU A 305 19.65 27.13 26.54
CA GLU A 305 18.59 27.28 25.54
C GLU A 305 18.88 26.43 24.28
N VAL A 306 20.12 26.44 23.76
CA VAL A 306 20.54 25.61 22.61
C VAL A 306 20.45 24.11 22.92
N THR A 307 20.88 23.71 24.11
CA THR A 307 20.78 22.30 24.55
C THR A 307 19.32 21.87 24.60
N LEU A 308 18.43 22.73 25.11
CA LEU A 308 17.01 22.44 25.15
C LEU A 308 16.39 22.39 23.75
N MET A 309 16.68 23.34 22.87
CA MET A 309 16.23 23.32 21.47
C MET A 309 16.65 22.02 20.76
N SER A 310 17.90 21.58 20.98
CA SER A 310 18.43 20.33 20.43
C SER A 310 17.70 19.10 21.00
N ALA A 311 17.48 19.05 22.31
CA ALA A 311 16.75 17.96 22.96
C ALA A 311 15.29 17.87 22.48
N ARG A 312 14.60 19.01 22.30
CA ARG A 312 13.23 19.05 21.77
C ARG A 312 13.15 18.57 20.33
N THR A 313 14.12 18.97 19.51
CA THR A 313 14.26 18.49 18.14
C THR A 313 14.44 16.97 18.10
N GLU A 314 15.35 16.42 18.92
CA GLU A 314 15.61 14.97 18.93
C GLU A 314 14.35 14.18 19.30
N LEU A 315 13.58 14.67 20.29
CA LEU A 315 12.30 14.06 20.68
C LEU A 315 11.30 14.04 19.53
N TYR A 316 11.18 15.15 18.80
CA TYR A 316 10.31 15.25 17.62
C TYR A 316 10.75 14.29 16.50
N LEU A 317 12.04 14.26 16.17
CA LEU A 317 12.57 13.36 15.14
C LEU A 317 12.34 11.89 15.50
N ARG A 318 12.51 11.53 16.77
CA ARG A 318 12.22 10.18 17.27
C ARG A 318 10.74 9.84 17.13
N PHE A 319 9.84 10.79 17.42
CA PHE A 319 8.41 10.62 17.21
C PHE A 319 8.09 10.38 15.72
N ILE A 320 8.60 11.22 14.82
CA ILE A 320 8.37 11.10 13.38
C ILE A 320 8.93 9.78 12.84
N LYS A 321 10.16 9.41 13.22
CA LYS A 321 10.78 8.15 12.81
C LYS A 321 9.93 6.96 13.22
N ARG A 322 9.43 6.93 14.47
CA ARG A 322 8.53 5.85 14.95
C ARG A 322 7.24 5.78 14.14
N ARG A 323 6.63 6.92 13.80
CA ARG A 323 5.39 6.99 12.99
C ARG A 323 5.62 6.45 11.58
N ILE A 324 6.70 6.87 10.92
CA ILE A 324 7.06 6.40 9.58
C ILE A 324 7.36 4.89 9.60
N THR A 325 8.17 4.41 10.56
CA THR A 325 8.49 2.99 10.66
C THR A 325 7.23 2.15 10.88
N SER A 326 6.32 2.60 11.75
CA SER A 326 5.04 1.92 11.97
C SER A 326 4.15 1.89 10.72
N ASP A 327 4.12 2.96 9.92
CA ASP A 327 3.35 3.01 8.66
C ASP A 327 3.92 2.02 7.62
N PHE A 328 5.24 1.93 7.52
CA PHE A 328 5.89 0.95 6.64
C PHE A 328 5.74 -0.49 7.12
N GLU A 329 5.81 -0.77 8.42
CA GLU A 329 5.58 -2.15 8.93
C GLU A 329 4.18 -2.66 8.57
N VAL A 330 3.17 -1.78 8.61
CA VAL A 330 1.81 -2.10 8.16
C VAL A 330 1.77 -2.22 6.62
N GLY A 331 2.40 -1.30 5.89
CA GLY A 331 2.45 -1.31 4.43
C GLY A 331 3.15 -2.54 3.83
N ASP A 332 4.31 -2.92 4.37
CA ASP A 332 5.12 -4.07 3.93
C ASP A 332 4.45 -5.41 4.23
N SER A 333 3.61 -5.48 5.26
CA SER A 333 2.76 -6.66 5.50
C SER A 333 1.68 -6.85 4.42
N MET A 334 1.39 -5.80 3.64
CA MET A 334 0.39 -5.77 2.56
C MET A 334 0.98 -5.58 1.14
N ALA A 335 2.29 -5.34 1.00
CA ALA A 335 2.93 -5.04 -0.28
C ALA A 335 3.62 -6.25 -0.95
N SER A 336 3.56 -6.31 -2.29
CA SER A 336 4.38 -7.21 -3.11
C SER A 336 5.86 -6.76 -3.11
N GLU A 337 6.78 -7.71 -3.28
CA GLU A 337 8.23 -7.62 -2.99
C GLU A 337 9.04 -6.46 -3.60
N GLU A 338 8.49 -5.69 -4.53
CA GLU A 338 9.18 -4.60 -5.21
C GLU A 338 9.34 -3.31 -4.35
N ILE A 339 8.55 -3.14 -3.28
CA ILE A 339 8.65 -1.98 -2.37
C ILE A 339 9.69 -2.20 -1.25
N LYS A 340 10.20 -3.43 -1.07
CA LYS A 340 11.16 -3.78 -0.01
C LYS A 340 12.55 -3.14 -0.17
N GLN A 341 12.89 -2.60 -1.35
CA GLN A 341 14.22 -2.04 -1.64
C GLN A 341 14.33 -0.52 -1.45
N GLY A 342 13.27 0.12 -0.96
CA GLY A 342 13.29 1.52 -0.56
C GLY A 342 13.69 1.73 0.90
N ASN A 343 14.71 1.03 1.41
CA ASN A 343 15.38 1.39 2.66
C ASN A 343 16.15 2.70 2.43
N PHE A 344 15.41 3.78 2.21
CA PHE A 344 15.93 5.13 2.14
C PHE A 344 16.44 5.43 3.53
N PHE A 345 17.77 5.40 3.66
CA PHE A 345 18.50 6.15 4.66
C PHE A 345 17.93 7.57 4.67
N LEU A 346 16.94 7.80 5.53
CA LEU A 346 16.45 9.13 5.77
C LEU A 346 17.50 9.81 6.64
N THR A 347 18.39 10.55 6.01
CA THR A 347 19.13 11.63 6.65
C THR A 347 18.13 12.74 7.01
N PHE A 348 17.28 12.49 8.03
CA PHE A 348 16.66 13.50 8.88
C PHE A 348 17.72 14.11 9.82
N GLU A 349 18.95 14.28 9.33
CA GLU A 349 19.90 15.12 10.04
C GLU A 349 19.48 16.54 9.74
N MET A 350 18.90 17.14 10.76
CA MET A 350 18.45 18.50 10.78
C MET A 350 19.68 19.39 10.56
N TYR A 351 19.98 19.63 9.29
CA TYR A 351 21.18 20.32 8.83
C TYR A 351 21.31 21.66 9.56
N ILE A 352 20.18 22.33 9.81
CA ILE A 352 20.10 23.70 10.32
C ILE A 352 20.67 23.89 11.75
N LEU A 353 20.37 23.03 12.73
CA LEU A 353 20.90 23.19 14.10
C LEU A 353 22.40 22.90 14.13
N VAL A 354 22.87 21.92 13.36
CA VAL A 354 24.29 21.54 13.29
C VAL A 354 25.11 22.54 12.45
N THR A 355 24.53 23.14 11.40
CA THR A 355 25.24 24.11 10.54
C THR A 355 25.12 25.56 11.00
N HIS A 356 23.97 26.01 11.52
CA HIS A 356 23.77 27.41 11.92
C HIS A 356 24.17 27.69 13.37
N LEU A 357 24.09 26.68 14.24
CA LEU A 357 24.58 26.75 15.61
C LEU A 357 25.71 25.74 15.74
N PRO A 358 26.93 26.05 15.24
CA PRO A 358 28.09 25.26 15.60
C PRO A 358 28.19 25.31 17.12
N VAL A 359 27.64 24.29 17.77
CA VAL A 359 27.78 24.08 19.20
C VAL A 359 29.29 24.09 19.44
N PHE A 360 29.70 24.51 20.63
CA PHE A 360 31.07 24.47 21.13
C PHE A 360 31.62 23.01 21.19
N VAL A 361 31.36 22.15 20.21
CA VAL A 361 31.72 20.72 20.12
C VAL A 361 33.20 20.54 19.74
N GLY A 362 33.98 21.61 19.78
CA GLY A 362 35.43 21.57 19.55
C GLY A 362 36.21 22.46 20.51
N ILE A 363 35.67 22.73 21.70
CA ILE A 363 36.33 23.51 22.77
C ILE A 363 36.45 22.66 24.02
#